data_AF-A0A918KV01-F1
#
_entry.id   AF-A0A918KV01-F1
#
_cell.length_a   1.000
_cell.length_b   1.000
_cell.length_c   1.000
_cell.angle_alpha   90.00
_cell.angle_beta   90.00
_cell.angle_gamma   90.00
#
_symmetry.space_group_name_H-M   'P 1'
#
loop_
_entity.id
_entity.type
_entity.pdbx_description
1 polymer ?
#
loop_
_entity_poly.entity_id
_entity_poly.type
_entity_poly.pdbx_seq_one_letter_code
_entity_poly.pdbx_strand_id
1 'polypeptide(L)'
;MSDPAFPDPAILNRARGVLNLFRGAAGGERVAARGALTRLLSTHGLYLDDLEAGLPHSQNPDDLEGWRPALGWLAALGTDAQDDALNRLIEVEDLSLSERRRVLERLSLPALVASRAAGWRETAADPELEEVHLIQAGQALGSEQVAQDTRPVAEAVRQLTLQAAWLLARPERRLKASNALHAEFLAGLVEGLTQRRARIEEVLGSFTVLARLGVGELSRFRSAAAQHEARLDTELLRAARRFGKDVGRSF
;
A
#
# COMPACT_ATOMS: atom_id res chain seq x y z
N MET A 1 -49.64 -14.28 15.31
CA MET A 1 -48.17 -14.21 15.18
C MET A 1 -47.83 -12.75 15.37
N SER A 2 -47.38 -12.40 16.57
CA SER A 2 -47.09 -11.00 16.93
C SER A 2 -45.75 -10.61 16.31
N ASP A 3 -45.70 -9.45 15.66
CA ASP A 3 -44.47 -8.78 15.27
C ASP A 3 -43.46 -8.82 16.43
N PRO A 4 -42.16 -9.06 16.19
CA PRO A 4 -41.17 -8.86 17.22
C PRO A 4 -41.21 -7.37 17.59
N ALA A 5 -41.68 -7.09 18.81
CA ALA A 5 -41.77 -5.74 19.32
C ALA A 5 -40.38 -5.11 19.25
N PHE A 6 -40.22 -4.09 18.41
CA PHE A 6 -39.00 -3.30 18.39
C PHE A 6 -38.70 -2.84 19.83
N PRO A 7 -37.48 -3.08 20.34
CA PRO A 7 -37.15 -2.73 21.71
C PRO A 7 -37.34 -1.22 21.94
N ASP A 8 -37.88 -0.87 23.10
CA ASP A 8 -38.18 0.51 23.47
C ASP A 8 -36.95 1.42 23.26
N PRO A 9 -37.05 2.49 22.45
CA PRO A 9 -35.95 3.41 22.19
C PRO A 9 -35.29 3.97 23.45
N ALA A 10 -36.04 4.15 24.54
CA ALA A 10 -35.50 4.61 25.82
C ALA A 10 -34.55 3.58 26.45
N ILE A 11 -34.86 2.29 26.28
CA ILE A 11 -34.05 1.17 26.77
C ILE A 11 -32.79 1.03 25.92
N LEU A 12 -32.91 1.13 24.59
CA LEU A 12 -31.74 1.13 23.69
C LEU A 12 -30.78 2.27 24.00
N ASN A 13 -31.28 3.49 24.19
CA ASN A 13 -30.43 4.65 24.52
C ASN A 13 -29.75 4.49 25.88
N ARG A 14 -30.45 3.94 26.88
CA ARG A 14 -29.85 3.63 28.18
C ARG A 14 -28.76 2.56 28.04
N ALA A 15 -29.02 1.48 27.31
CA ALA A 15 -28.06 0.40 27.09
C ALA A 15 -26.82 0.90 26.32
N ARG A 16 -26.98 1.73 25.30
CA ARG A 16 -25.88 2.45 24.60
C ARG A 16 -25.08 3.34 25.55
N GLY A 17 -25.75 4.05 26.46
CA GLY A 17 -25.07 4.84 27.49
C GLY A 17 -24.20 4.00 28.41
N VAL A 18 -24.72 2.85 28.87
CA VAL A 18 -23.96 1.92 29.73
C VAL A 18 -22.83 1.21 28.97
N LEU A 19 -23.02 0.91 27.67
CA LEU A 19 -21.98 0.40 26.79
C LEU A 19 -20.81 1.39 26.67
N ASN A 20 -21.09 2.68 26.48
CA ASN A 20 -20.06 3.72 26.42
C ASN A 20 -19.33 3.87 27.77
N LEU A 21 -20.06 3.78 28.89
CA LEU A 21 -19.46 3.76 30.23
C LEU A 21 -18.54 2.55 30.41
N PHE A 22 -18.97 1.35 29.99
CA PHE A 22 -18.16 0.14 30.09
C PHE A 22 -16.85 0.25 29.29
N ARG A 23 -16.90 0.83 28.08
CA ARG A 23 -15.71 1.05 27.24
C ARG A 23 -14.73 2.08 27.80
N GLY A 24 -15.24 3.13 28.45
CA GLY A 24 -14.42 4.22 29.02
C GLY A 24 -13.94 3.99 30.46
N ALA A 25 -14.55 3.06 31.19
CA ALA A 25 -14.26 2.82 32.60
C ALA A 25 -13.04 1.91 32.84
N ALA A 26 -12.40 2.08 34.00
CA ALA A 26 -11.30 1.26 34.48
C ALA A 26 -11.58 0.70 35.89
N GLY A 27 -10.94 -0.42 36.24
CA GLY A 27 -11.01 -1.00 37.59
C GLY A 27 -12.44 -1.31 38.06
N GLY A 28 -12.78 -0.89 39.29
CA GLY A 28 -14.09 -1.16 39.91
C GLY A 28 -15.29 -0.58 39.15
N GLU A 29 -15.11 0.56 38.47
CA GLU A 29 -16.15 1.18 37.65
C GLU A 29 -16.48 0.31 36.42
N ARG A 30 -15.46 -0.30 35.81
CA ARG A 30 -15.63 -1.22 34.69
C ARG A 30 -16.42 -2.47 35.11
N VAL A 31 -16.14 -3.01 36.29
CA VAL A 31 -16.88 -4.16 36.85
C VAL A 31 -18.35 -3.82 37.10
N ALA A 32 -18.62 -2.62 37.64
CA ALA A 32 -19.98 -2.15 37.87
C ALA A 32 -20.74 -1.90 36.54
N ALA A 33 -20.09 -1.27 35.57
CA ALA A 33 -20.64 -1.04 34.23
C ALA A 33 -20.91 -2.36 33.49
N ARG A 34 -20.01 -3.35 33.61
CA ARG A 34 -20.22 -4.71 33.09
C ARG A 34 -21.48 -5.35 33.67
N GLY A 35 -21.61 -5.33 35.00
CA GLY A 35 -22.76 -5.89 35.68
C GLY A 35 -24.07 -5.16 35.36
N ALA A 36 -24.02 -3.85 35.11
CA ALA A 36 -25.17 -3.08 34.64
C ALA A 36 -25.55 -3.42 33.19
N LEU A 37 -24.57 -3.50 32.29
CA LEU A 37 -24.78 -3.81 30.87
C LEU A 37 -25.33 -5.23 30.68
N THR A 38 -24.71 -6.22 31.33
CA THR A 38 -25.16 -7.63 31.27
C THR A 38 -26.62 -7.75 31.71
N ARG A 39 -26.98 -7.09 32.82
CA ARG A 39 -28.37 -7.09 33.32
C ARG A 39 -29.34 -6.41 32.35
N LEU A 40 -28.95 -5.28 31.74
CA LEU A 40 -29.79 -4.59 30.76
C LEU A 40 -30.02 -5.44 29.52
N LEU A 41 -28.97 -6.06 28.98
CA LEU A 41 -29.06 -6.94 27.83
C LEU A 41 -29.96 -8.15 28.11
N SER A 42 -29.72 -8.85 29.22
CA SER A 42 -30.50 -10.04 29.58
C SER A 42 -31.98 -9.74 29.88
N THR A 43 -32.26 -8.64 30.59
CA THR A 43 -33.63 -8.26 31.01
C THR A 43 -34.50 -7.92 29.81
N HIS A 44 -33.91 -7.34 28.76
CA HIS A 44 -34.63 -6.86 27.59
C HIS A 44 -34.43 -7.72 26.35
N GLY A 45 -33.75 -8.87 26.47
CA GLY A 45 -33.48 -9.77 25.35
C GLY A 45 -32.64 -9.13 24.25
N LEU A 46 -31.81 -8.14 24.60
CA LEU A 46 -30.94 -7.41 23.68
C LEU A 46 -29.59 -8.11 23.57
N TYR A 47 -28.95 -7.95 22.44
CA TYR A 47 -27.57 -8.33 22.16
C TYR A 47 -26.73 -7.07 21.91
N LEU A 48 -25.40 -7.19 21.98
CA LEU A 48 -24.52 -6.05 21.78
C LEU A 48 -24.65 -5.45 20.36
N ASP A 49 -24.88 -6.26 19.33
CA ASP A 49 -25.14 -5.81 17.95
C ASP A 49 -26.46 -5.04 17.78
N ASP A 50 -27.45 -5.25 18.66
CA ASP A 50 -28.66 -4.41 18.72
C ASP A 50 -28.34 -2.98 19.22
N LEU A 51 -27.29 -2.83 20.04
CA LEU A 51 -26.89 -1.53 20.58
C LEU A 51 -26.07 -0.74 19.57
N GLU A 52 -25.12 -1.39 18.91
CA GLU A 52 -24.26 -0.78 17.90
C GLU A 52 -23.93 -1.82 16.82
N ALA A 53 -24.28 -1.48 15.58
CA ALA A 53 -24.02 -2.35 14.44
C ALA A 53 -22.54 -2.71 14.35
N GLY A 54 -22.26 -4.01 14.31
CA GLY A 54 -20.92 -4.55 14.17
C GLY A 54 -20.29 -5.09 15.46
N LEU A 55 -20.92 -4.86 16.61
CA LEU A 55 -20.58 -5.58 17.84
C LEU A 55 -20.90 -7.09 17.71
N PRO A 56 -20.33 -7.96 18.55
CA PRO A 56 -20.63 -9.38 18.51
C PRO A 56 -22.08 -9.65 18.92
N HIS A 57 -22.73 -10.65 18.31
CA HIS A 57 -24.06 -11.10 18.72
C HIS A 57 -23.97 -11.87 20.04
N SER A 58 -23.83 -11.14 21.14
CA SER A 58 -23.64 -11.67 22.49
C SER A 58 -24.27 -10.75 23.53
N GLN A 59 -24.66 -11.34 24.66
CA GLN A 59 -25.11 -10.59 25.84
C GLN A 59 -23.98 -10.36 26.86
N ASN A 60 -22.79 -10.91 26.59
CA ASN A 60 -21.63 -10.82 27.48
C ASN A 60 -20.74 -9.62 27.10
N PRO A 61 -20.63 -8.57 27.94
CA PRO A 61 -19.76 -7.44 27.65
C PRO A 61 -18.28 -7.78 27.55
N ASP A 62 -17.83 -8.88 28.17
CA ASP A 62 -16.42 -9.30 28.10
C ASP A 62 -16.04 -9.74 26.68
N ASP A 63 -17.00 -10.06 25.82
CA ASP A 63 -16.76 -10.37 24.39
C ASP A 63 -16.35 -9.12 23.59
N LEU A 64 -16.43 -7.93 24.19
CA LEU A 64 -15.84 -6.70 23.65
C LEU A 64 -14.32 -6.64 23.89
N GLU A 65 -13.79 -7.43 24.82
CA GLU A 65 -12.36 -7.53 25.05
C GLU A 65 -11.72 -8.33 23.91
N GLY A 66 -10.98 -7.64 23.03
CA GLY A 66 -10.44 -8.21 21.80
C GLY A 66 -11.34 -8.08 20.58
N TRP A 67 -12.51 -7.44 20.72
CA TRP A 67 -13.35 -7.11 19.57
C TRP A 67 -12.66 -6.09 18.66
N ARG A 68 -12.68 -6.38 17.35
CA ARG A 68 -12.10 -5.52 16.31
C ARG A 68 -13.22 -4.78 15.58
N PRO A 69 -13.20 -3.43 15.54
CA PRO A 69 -14.15 -2.63 14.74
C PRO A 69 -14.26 -3.07 13.27
N ALA A 70 -13.16 -3.61 12.73
CA ALA A 70 -13.09 -4.20 11.41
C ALA A 70 -14.17 -5.26 11.15
N LEU A 71 -14.52 -6.08 12.15
CA LEU A 71 -15.55 -7.11 12.01
C LEU A 71 -16.93 -6.50 11.71
N GLY A 72 -17.23 -5.36 12.33
CA GLY A 72 -18.45 -4.62 12.09
C GLY A 72 -18.55 -4.06 10.69
N TRP A 73 -17.46 -3.45 10.21
CA TRP A 73 -17.39 -2.95 8.85
C TRP A 73 -17.42 -4.10 7.83
N LEU A 74 -16.78 -5.24 8.12
CA LEU A 74 -16.84 -6.43 7.26
C LEU A 74 -18.26 -7.00 7.16
N ALA A 75 -19.03 -6.95 8.26
CA ALA A 75 -20.43 -7.35 8.27
C ALA A 75 -21.33 -6.41 7.45
N ALA A 76 -20.97 -5.12 7.37
CA ALA A 76 -21.68 -4.11 6.56
C ALA A 76 -21.38 -4.23 5.05
N LEU A 77 -20.46 -5.09 4.62
CA LEU A 77 -20.22 -5.33 3.18
C LEU A 77 -21.44 -6.02 2.54
N GLY A 78 -22.04 -5.37 1.54
CA GLY A 78 -23.24 -5.82 0.85
C GLY A 78 -24.54 -5.23 1.38
N THR A 79 -24.49 -4.28 2.33
CA THR A 79 -25.64 -3.50 2.79
C THR A 79 -25.56 -2.06 2.29
N ASP A 80 -26.56 -1.23 2.61
CA ASP A 80 -26.57 0.21 2.28
C ASP A 80 -25.42 0.99 2.95
N ALA A 81 -24.81 0.45 4.00
CA ALA A 81 -23.66 1.04 4.70
C ALA A 81 -22.29 0.61 4.11
N GLN A 82 -22.28 -0.11 2.97
CA GLN A 82 -21.07 -0.69 2.40
C GLN A 82 -20.00 0.36 2.09
N ASP A 83 -20.36 1.50 1.52
CA ASP A 83 -19.36 2.50 1.07
C ASP A 83 -18.60 3.13 2.24
N ASP A 84 -19.32 3.45 3.33
CA ASP A 84 -18.72 3.92 4.58
C ASP A 84 -17.84 2.83 5.20
N ALA A 85 -18.31 1.59 5.19
CA ALA A 85 -17.53 0.45 5.69
C ALA A 85 -16.24 0.24 4.88
N LEU A 86 -16.29 0.31 3.55
CA LEU A 86 -15.13 0.21 2.68
C LEU A 86 -14.13 1.33 2.96
N ASN A 87 -14.59 2.58 3.10
CA ASN A 87 -13.72 3.72 3.43
C ASN A 87 -12.98 3.54 4.76
N ARG A 88 -13.58 2.85 5.74
CA ARG A 88 -12.91 2.52 7.01
C ARG A 88 -11.97 1.32 6.86
N LEU A 89 -12.43 0.26 6.18
CA LEU A 89 -11.69 -1.00 6.03
C LEU A 89 -10.38 -0.83 5.27
N ILE A 90 -10.31 0.08 4.30
CA ILE A 90 -9.07 0.26 3.52
C ILE A 90 -7.91 0.81 4.35
N GLU A 91 -8.18 1.46 5.49
CA GLU A 91 -7.19 2.03 6.39
C GLU A 91 -6.83 1.09 7.56
N VAL A 92 -7.49 -0.07 7.68
CA VAL A 92 -7.24 -1.02 8.78
C VAL A 92 -5.91 -1.75 8.56
N GLU A 93 -5.04 -1.69 9.56
CA GLU A 93 -3.69 -2.28 9.52
C GLU A 93 -3.67 -3.80 9.68
N ASP A 94 -4.61 -4.37 10.46
CA ASP A 94 -4.53 -5.74 10.95
C ASP A 94 -5.51 -6.71 10.26
N LEU A 95 -6.00 -6.38 9.05
CA LEU A 95 -6.85 -7.31 8.29
C LEU A 95 -6.09 -8.58 7.91
N SER A 96 -6.66 -9.73 8.24
CA SER A 96 -6.18 -11.03 7.76
C SER A 96 -6.30 -11.13 6.23
N LEU A 97 -5.54 -12.04 5.62
CA LEU A 97 -5.57 -12.24 4.16
C LEU A 97 -6.99 -12.54 3.63
N SER A 98 -7.78 -13.34 4.35
CA SER A 98 -9.17 -13.63 3.97
C SER A 98 -10.07 -12.40 4.06
N GLU A 99 -9.89 -11.56 5.08
CA GLU A 99 -10.65 -10.31 5.23
C GLU A 99 -10.28 -9.31 4.14
N ARG A 100 -8.97 -9.17 3.82
CA ARG A 100 -8.49 -8.33 2.72
C ARG A 100 -9.10 -8.75 1.39
N ARG A 101 -9.11 -10.04 1.08
CA ARG A 101 -9.74 -10.56 -0.15
C ARG A 101 -11.22 -10.18 -0.22
N ARG A 102 -11.97 -10.35 0.87
CA ARG A 102 -13.38 -9.97 0.95
C ARG A 102 -13.61 -8.47 0.73
N VAL A 103 -12.73 -7.61 1.25
CA VAL A 103 -12.76 -6.16 0.97
C VAL A 103 -12.53 -5.90 -0.52
N LEU A 104 -11.51 -6.53 -1.11
CA LEU A 104 -11.10 -6.32 -2.49
C LEU A 104 -12.08 -6.90 -3.53
N GLU A 105 -12.94 -7.84 -3.15
CA GLU A 105 -14.05 -8.32 -3.98
C GLU A 105 -15.12 -7.24 -4.20
N ARG A 106 -15.23 -6.28 -3.28
CA ARG A 106 -16.24 -5.20 -3.32
C ARG A 106 -15.65 -3.83 -3.67
N LEU A 107 -14.36 -3.65 -3.41
CA LEU A 107 -13.64 -2.41 -3.69
C LEU A 107 -13.21 -2.32 -5.16
N SER A 108 -13.64 -1.27 -5.85
CA SER A 108 -13.10 -0.95 -7.18
C SER A 108 -11.74 -0.28 -7.05
N LEU A 109 -10.66 -1.05 -7.25
CA LEU A 109 -9.29 -0.51 -7.28
C LEU A 109 -9.11 0.62 -8.31
N PRO A 110 -9.61 0.50 -9.56
CA PRO A 110 -9.48 1.59 -10.54
C PRO A 110 -10.20 2.87 -10.08
N ALA A 111 -11.39 2.75 -9.47
CA ALA A 111 -12.12 3.92 -8.98
C ALA A 111 -11.43 4.57 -7.77
N LEU A 112 -10.92 3.76 -6.84
CA LEU A 112 -10.14 4.24 -5.71
C LEU A 112 -8.92 5.04 -6.20
N VAL A 113 -8.15 4.48 -7.12
CA VAL A 113 -6.98 5.15 -7.71
C VAL A 113 -7.39 6.44 -8.42
N ALA A 114 -8.41 6.41 -9.28
CA ALA A 114 -8.87 7.59 -10.01
C ALA A 114 -9.28 8.73 -9.05
N SER A 115 -9.92 8.42 -7.93
CA SER A 115 -10.32 9.42 -6.93
C SER A 115 -9.15 10.02 -6.13
N ARG A 116 -8.01 9.31 -6.05
CA ARG A 116 -6.84 9.72 -5.23
C ARG A 116 -5.63 10.15 -6.06
N ALA A 117 -5.66 9.94 -7.38
CA ALA A 117 -4.51 10.11 -8.28
C ALA A 117 -3.91 11.52 -8.21
N ALA A 118 -4.76 12.56 -8.25
CA ALA A 118 -4.31 13.95 -8.15
C ALA A 118 -3.51 14.21 -6.85
N GLY A 119 -4.05 13.80 -5.70
CA GLY A 119 -3.38 13.96 -4.41
C GLY A 119 -2.09 13.15 -4.30
N TRP A 120 -2.07 11.93 -4.83
CA TRP A 120 -0.84 11.12 -4.85
C TRP A 120 0.24 11.75 -5.73
N ARG A 121 -0.12 12.29 -6.90
CA ARG A 121 0.81 13.00 -7.79
C ARG A 121 1.44 14.21 -7.08
N GLU A 122 0.65 15.00 -6.35
CA GLU A 122 1.15 16.17 -5.62
C GLU A 122 2.14 15.81 -4.52
N THR A 123 1.94 14.67 -3.86
CA THR A 123 2.86 14.17 -2.83
C THR A 123 4.04 13.37 -3.38
N ALA A 124 4.01 12.99 -4.67
CA ALA A 124 5.08 12.23 -5.30
C ALA A 124 6.26 13.16 -5.64
N ALA A 125 7.47 12.78 -5.24
CA ALA A 125 8.69 13.51 -5.57
C ALA A 125 9.17 13.32 -7.03
N ASP A 126 8.30 12.85 -7.93
CA ASP A 126 8.63 12.46 -9.30
C ASP A 126 7.94 13.40 -10.30
N PRO A 127 8.67 14.37 -10.90
CA PRO A 127 8.08 15.37 -11.79
C PRO A 127 7.65 14.81 -13.15
N GLU A 128 8.11 13.60 -13.53
CA GLU A 128 7.71 12.94 -14.77
C GLU A 128 6.44 12.09 -14.59
N LEU A 129 5.98 11.95 -13.36
CA LEU A 129 4.75 11.25 -13.04
C LEU A 129 3.55 12.17 -13.27
N GLU A 130 2.62 11.71 -14.09
CA GLU A 130 1.38 12.43 -14.41
C GLU A 130 0.19 11.64 -13.87
N GLU A 131 -0.92 12.33 -13.68
CA GLU A 131 -2.16 11.71 -13.19
C GLU A 131 -2.64 10.57 -14.11
N VAL A 132 -2.47 10.73 -15.43
CA VAL A 132 -2.82 9.70 -16.41
C VAL A 132 -2.05 8.40 -16.20
N HIS A 133 -0.78 8.47 -15.79
CA HIS A 133 0.05 7.30 -15.50
C HIS A 133 -0.48 6.55 -14.27
N LEU A 134 -0.92 7.28 -13.24
CA LEU A 134 -1.51 6.69 -12.04
C LEU A 134 -2.83 6.01 -12.35
N ILE A 135 -3.72 6.65 -13.11
CA ILE A 135 -5.02 6.10 -13.50
C ILE A 135 -4.83 4.82 -14.32
N GLN A 136 -3.94 4.84 -15.33
CA GLN A 136 -3.63 3.66 -16.14
C GLN A 136 -3.03 2.53 -15.30
N ALA A 137 -2.13 2.84 -14.36
CA ALA A 137 -1.59 1.86 -13.44
C ALA A 137 -2.67 1.24 -12.54
N GLY A 138 -3.64 2.03 -12.07
CA GLY A 138 -4.77 1.56 -11.29
C GLY A 138 -5.68 0.59 -12.04
N GLN A 139 -5.82 0.74 -13.37
CA GLN A 139 -6.60 -0.17 -14.20
C GLN A 139 -5.96 -1.57 -14.35
N ALA A 140 -4.62 -1.65 -14.27
CA ALA A 140 -3.88 -2.89 -14.40
C ALA A 140 -3.59 -3.57 -13.05
N LEU A 141 -4.02 -2.97 -11.94
CA LEU A 141 -3.69 -3.46 -10.60
C LEU A 141 -4.50 -4.71 -10.24
N GLY A 142 -3.81 -5.79 -9.89
CA GLY A 142 -4.44 -7.04 -9.49
C GLY A 142 -4.85 -7.05 -8.02
N SER A 143 -6.09 -7.45 -7.72
CA SER A 143 -6.59 -7.56 -6.34
C SER A 143 -5.75 -8.51 -5.49
N GLU A 144 -5.32 -9.65 -6.04
CA GLU A 144 -4.49 -10.61 -5.29
C GLU A 144 -3.12 -10.03 -4.91
N GLN A 145 -2.53 -9.18 -5.75
CA GLN A 145 -1.27 -8.50 -5.43
C GLN A 145 -1.45 -7.54 -4.25
N VAL A 146 -2.58 -6.83 -4.19
CA VAL A 146 -2.94 -5.94 -3.06
C VAL A 146 -3.26 -6.76 -1.80
N ALA A 147 -3.91 -7.91 -1.95
CA ALA A 147 -4.29 -8.78 -0.84
C ALA A 147 -3.07 -9.35 -0.10
N GLN A 148 -2.00 -9.70 -0.83
CA GLN A 148 -0.78 -10.28 -0.28
C GLN A 148 0.16 -9.27 0.40
N ASP A 149 -0.04 -7.98 0.17
CA ASP A 149 0.70 -6.93 0.88
C ASP A 149 0.33 -6.94 2.38
N THR A 150 1.24 -6.57 3.26
CA THR A 150 0.98 -6.53 4.71
C THR A 150 0.53 -5.15 5.19
N ARG A 151 0.68 -4.10 4.39
CA ARG A 151 0.27 -2.72 4.70
C ARG A 151 -1.25 -2.58 4.59
N PRO A 152 -1.87 -1.53 5.17
CA PRO A 152 -3.27 -1.19 4.91
C PRO A 152 -3.59 -1.20 3.41
N VAL A 153 -4.82 -1.58 3.05
CA VAL A 153 -5.22 -1.72 1.64
C VAL A 153 -4.99 -0.41 0.87
N ALA A 154 -5.35 0.75 1.45
CA ALA A 154 -5.13 2.05 0.83
C ALA A 154 -3.64 2.32 0.52
N GLU A 155 -2.76 2.01 1.46
CA GLU A 155 -1.32 2.20 1.31
C GLU A 155 -0.70 1.18 0.33
N ALA A 156 -1.13 -0.07 0.37
CA ALA A 156 -0.71 -1.10 -0.58
C ALA A 156 -1.09 -0.71 -2.02
N VAL A 157 -2.33 -0.26 -2.23
CA VAL A 157 -2.80 0.25 -3.52
C VAL A 157 -1.95 1.43 -3.97
N ARG A 158 -1.76 2.45 -3.11
CA ARG A 158 -0.94 3.63 -3.43
C ARG A 158 0.46 3.23 -3.90
N GLN A 159 1.13 2.35 -3.16
CA GLN A 159 2.51 1.95 -3.43
C GLN A 159 2.64 1.14 -4.72
N LEU A 160 1.75 0.17 -4.92
CA LEU A 160 1.73 -0.64 -6.15
C LEU A 160 1.37 0.20 -7.38
N THR A 161 0.41 1.13 -7.25
CA THR A 161 0.07 2.08 -8.31
C THR A 161 1.25 2.99 -8.64
N LEU A 162 1.93 3.56 -7.65
CA LEU A 162 3.12 4.40 -7.87
C LEU A 162 4.23 3.61 -8.57
N GLN A 163 4.46 2.36 -8.17
CA GLN A 163 5.45 1.49 -8.80
C GLN A 163 5.11 1.19 -10.27
N ALA A 164 3.86 0.88 -10.57
CA ALA A 164 3.40 0.60 -11.93
C ALA A 164 3.38 1.87 -12.80
N ALA A 165 2.92 3.00 -12.24
CA ALA A 165 2.88 4.28 -12.94
C ALA A 165 4.29 4.79 -13.29
N TRP A 166 5.29 4.53 -12.43
CA TRP A 166 6.69 4.80 -12.75
C TRP A 166 7.15 4.07 -14.02
N LEU A 167 6.70 2.83 -14.24
CA LEU A 167 7.03 2.06 -15.44
C LEU A 167 6.34 2.59 -16.70
N LEU A 168 5.14 3.15 -16.55
CA LEU A 168 4.39 3.78 -17.64
C LEU A 168 5.02 5.12 -18.05
N ALA A 169 5.40 5.95 -17.08
CA ALA A 169 6.07 7.23 -17.33
C ALA A 169 7.45 7.06 -17.99
N ARG A 170 8.10 5.90 -17.81
CA ARG A 170 9.47 5.64 -18.26
C ARG A 170 9.52 4.50 -19.27
N PRO A 171 9.50 4.81 -20.57
CA PRO A 171 9.68 3.79 -21.60
C PRO A 171 11.08 3.17 -21.51
N GLU A 172 11.18 1.91 -21.92
CA GLU A 172 12.47 1.25 -22.06
C GLU A 172 13.28 1.90 -23.18
N ARG A 173 14.52 2.25 -22.88
CA ARG A 173 15.49 2.87 -23.78
C ARG A 173 16.65 1.91 -23.97
N ARG A 174 17.15 1.87 -25.21
CA ARG A 174 18.35 1.13 -25.60
C ARG A 174 19.52 2.10 -25.75
N LEU A 175 20.54 1.93 -24.94
CA LEU A 175 21.74 2.76 -24.92
C LEU A 175 22.87 1.92 -25.49
N LYS A 176 23.44 2.34 -26.62
CA LYS A 176 24.53 1.61 -27.27
C LYS A 176 25.82 1.84 -26.49
N ALA A 177 26.55 0.77 -26.23
CA ALA A 177 27.89 0.82 -25.64
C ALA A 177 28.92 0.30 -26.66
N SER A 178 30.12 0.86 -26.63
CA SER A 178 31.21 0.49 -27.54
C SER A 178 31.91 -0.81 -27.14
N ASN A 179 31.86 -1.16 -25.85
CA ASN A 179 32.45 -2.38 -25.28
C ASN A 179 31.82 -2.68 -23.91
N ALA A 180 32.21 -3.79 -23.29
CA ALA A 180 31.70 -4.22 -21.99
C ALA A 180 31.92 -3.19 -20.86
N LEU A 181 33.11 -2.57 -20.78
CA LEU A 181 33.42 -1.59 -19.74
C LEU A 181 32.57 -0.33 -19.88
N HIS A 182 32.35 0.12 -21.12
CA HIS A 182 31.46 1.22 -21.40
C HIS A 182 30.01 0.86 -21.01
N ALA A 183 29.57 -0.37 -21.28
CA ALA A 183 28.23 -0.82 -20.89
C ALA A 183 28.03 -0.78 -19.36
N GLU A 184 29.02 -1.25 -18.59
CA GLU A 184 29.01 -1.17 -17.12
C GLU A 184 28.98 0.27 -16.61
N PHE A 185 29.77 1.16 -17.23
CA PHE A 185 29.74 2.58 -16.89
C PHE A 185 28.36 3.20 -17.14
N LEU A 186 27.76 2.97 -18.31
CA LEU A 186 26.43 3.50 -18.63
C LEU A 186 25.35 2.90 -17.72
N ALA A 187 25.45 1.62 -17.37
CA ALA A 187 24.55 0.97 -16.42
C ALA A 187 24.66 1.59 -15.02
N GLY A 188 25.87 1.83 -14.53
CA GLY A 188 26.11 2.51 -13.26
C GLY A 188 25.63 3.97 -13.25
N LEU A 189 25.76 4.68 -14.37
CA LEU A 189 25.21 6.03 -14.52
C LEU A 189 23.68 6.03 -14.44
N VAL A 190 23.01 5.07 -15.08
CA VAL A 190 21.56 4.88 -14.98
C VAL A 190 21.16 4.57 -13.54
N GLU A 191 21.86 3.66 -12.87
CA GLU A 191 21.57 3.30 -11.48
C GLU A 191 21.74 4.50 -10.54
N GLY A 192 22.77 5.32 -10.72
CA GLY A 192 22.94 6.55 -9.97
C GLY A 192 21.79 7.55 -10.18
N LEU A 193 21.31 7.71 -11.41
CA LEU A 193 20.25 8.66 -11.76
C LEU A 193 18.85 8.22 -11.34
N THR A 194 18.57 6.91 -11.41
CA THR A 194 17.21 6.36 -11.23
C THR A 194 17.05 5.54 -9.95
N GLN A 195 18.15 5.24 -9.26
CA GLN A 195 18.21 4.27 -8.15
C GLN A 195 17.71 2.87 -8.56
N ARG A 196 17.75 2.55 -9.86
CA ARG A 196 17.37 1.26 -10.41
C ARG A 196 18.43 0.72 -11.35
N ARG A 197 18.70 -0.58 -11.25
CA ARG A 197 19.66 -1.28 -12.10
C ARG A 197 19.20 -1.30 -13.55
N ALA A 198 20.12 -1.02 -14.46
CA ALA A 198 19.95 -1.28 -15.88
C ALA A 198 20.32 -2.74 -16.22
N ARG A 199 19.77 -3.27 -17.31
CA ARG A 199 20.15 -4.59 -17.84
C ARG A 199 21.17 -4.41 -18.96
N ILE A 200 22.28 -5.15 -18.91
CA ILE A 200 23.24 -5.19 -20.02
C ILE A 200 22.93 -6.43 -20.87
N GLU A 201 22.87 -6.24 -22.19
CA GLU A 201 22.73 -7.30 -23.17
C GLU A 201 23.89 -7.26 -24.15
N GLU A 202 24.47 -8.42 -24.41
CA GLU A 202 25.47 -8.63 -25.46
C GLU A 202 24.84 -9.43 -26.60
N VAL A 203 24.85 -8.86 -27.81
CA VAL A 203 24.34 -9.53 -29.01
C VAL A 203 25.38 -9.37 -30.11
N LEU A 204 25.94 -10.50 -30.57
CA LEU A 204 26.93 -10.55 -31.66
C LEU A 204 28.13 -9.60 -31.44
N GLY A 205 28.65 -9.54 -30.21
CA GLY A 205 29.78 -8.68 -29.83
C GLY A 205 29.45 -7.19 -29.70
N SER A 206 28.17 -6.80 -29.82
CA SER A 206 27.68 -5.45 -29.51
C SER A 206 27.03 -5.42 -28.14
N PHE A 207 27.37 -4.41 -27.33
CA PHE A 207 26.83 -4.22 -25.99
C PHE A 207 25.72 -3.16 -26.00
N THR A 208 24.58 -3.48 -25.38
CA THR A 208 23.45 -2.57 -25.22
C THR A 208 23.00 -2.54 -23.76
N VAL A 209 22.81 -1.34 -23.23
CA VAL A 209 22.22 -1.13 -21.90
C VAL A 209 20.74 -0.81 -22.07
N LEU A 210 19.89 -1.64 -21.47
CA LEU A 210 18.45 -1.45 -21.40
C LEU A 210 18.08 -0.81 -20.06
N ALA A 211 17.44 0.36 -20.14
CA ALA A 211 17.05 1.14 -18.98
C ALA A 211 15.70 1.81 -19.20
N ARG A 212 14.89 1.94 -18.15
CA ARG A 212 13.67 2.75 -18.20
C ARG A 212 14.01 4.17 -17.81
N LEU A 213 13.95 5.08 -18.78
CA LEU A 213 14.32 6.47 -18.59
C LEU A 213 13.22 7.38 -19.11
N GLY A 214 12.83 8.30 -18.25
CA GLY A 214 12.04 9.46 -18.58
C GLY A 214 12.78 10.43 -19.50
N VAL A 215 12.09 11.48 -19.97
CA VAL A 215 12.68 12.50 -20.85
C VAL A 215 13.74 13.32 -20.10
N GLY A 216 13.45 13.69 -18.85
CA GLY A 216 14.36 14.44 -17.99
C GLY A 216 15.57 13.61 -17.61
N GLU A 217 15.34 12.36 -17.18
CA GLU A 217 16.39 11.39 -16.88
C GLU A 217 17.30 11.10 -18.08
N LEU A 218 16.73 10.89 -19.28
CA LEU A 218 17.52 10.66 -20.49
C LEU A 218 18.39 11.87 -20.86
N SER A 219 17.87 13.08 -20.66
CA SER A 219 18.63 14.32 -20.92
C SER A 219 19.80 14.47 -19.94
N ARG A 220 19.57 14.22 -18.64
CA ARG A 220 20.64 14.19 -17.63
C ARG A 220 21.66 13.10 -17.91
N PHE A 221 21.21 11.90 -18.29
CA PHE A 221 22.07 10.80 -18.68
C PHE A 221 22.97 11.18 -19.86
N ARG A 222 22.42 11.74 -20.94
CA ARG A 222 23.20 12.15 -22.12
C ARG A 222 24.24 13.22 -21.78
N SER A 223 23.86 14.20 -20.96
CA SER A 223 24.76 15.24 -20.49
C SER A 223 25.92 14.65 -19.67
N ALA A 224 25.60 13.81 -18.68
CA ALA A 224 26.61 13.18 -17.83
C ALA A 224 27.52 12.21 -18.61
N ALA A 225 26.96 11.42 -19.53
CA ALA A 225 27.73 10.55 -20.40
C ALA A 225 28.73 11.36 -21.23
N ALA A 226 28.27 12.41 -21.94
CA ALA A 226 29.15 13.25 -22.76
C ALA A 226 30.24 13.96 -21.94
N GLN A 227 29.93 14.40 -20.72
CA GLN A 227 30.90 15.08 -19.85
C GLN A 227 31.95 14.15 -19.24
N HIS A 228 31.59 12.89 -18.98
CA HIS A 228 32.43 11.97 -18.22
C HIS A 228 33.04 10.84 -19.05
N GLU A 229 32.65 10.66 -20.31
CA GLU A 229 33.20 9.64 -21.20
C GLU A 229 34.72 9.78 -21.38
N ALA A 230 35.23 10.99 -21.62
CA ALA A 230 36.68 11.21 -21.69
C ALA A 230 37.41 10.94 -20.36
N ARG A 231 36.72 11.09 -19.23
CA ARG A 231 37.28 10.81 -17.90
C ARG A 231 37.25 9.32 -17.58
N LEU A 232 36.33 8.55 -18.16
CA LEU A 232 36.20 7.11 -17.98
C LEU A 232 37.51 6.39 -18.31
N ASP A 233 38.07 6.64 -19.50
CA ASP A 233 39.32 6.00 -19.93
C ASP A 233 40.48 6.27 -18.96
N THR A 234 40.57 7.51 -18.48
CA THR A 234 41.61 7.91 -17.52
C THR A 234 41.47 7.17 -16.19
N GLU A 235 40.25 7.07 -15.65
CA GLU A 235 39.99 6.37 -14.39
C GLU A 235 40.14 4.84 -14.55
N LEU A 236 39.72 4.27 -15.70
CA LEU A 236 39.92 2.85 -16.00
C LEU A 236 41.40 2.50 -16.10
N LEU A 237 42.22 3.30 -16.78
CA LEU A 237 43.67 3.10 -16.84
C LEU A 237 44.31 3.19 -15.45
N ARG A 238 43.84 4.11 -14.60
CA ARG A 238 44.29 4.24 -13.21
C ARG A 238 43.91 3.00 -12.40
N ALA A 239 42.67 2.54 -12.50
CA ALA A 239 42.17 1.35 -11.82
C ALA A 239 42.92 0.08 -12.27
N ALA A 240 43.14 -0.10 -13.57
CA ALA A 240 43.89 -1.21 -14.13
C ALA A 240 45.34 -1.24 -13.63
N ARG A 241 46.01 -0.08 -13.60
CA ARG A 241 47.38 0.03 -13.06
C ARG A 241 47.43 -0.31 -11.58
N ARG A 242 46.44 0.12 -10.80
CA ARG A 242 46.33 -0.22 -9.37
C ARG A 242 46.13 -1.72 -9.17
N PHE A 243 45.15 -2.30 -9.87
CA PHE A 243 44.87 -3.73 -9.83
C PHE A 243 46.11 -4.57 -10.19
N GLY A 244 46.82 -4.22 -11.26
CA GLY A 244 48.05 -4.92 -11.65
C GLY A 244 49.16 -4.83 -10.60
N LYS A 245 49.31 -3.69 -9.91
CA LYS A 245 50.25 -3.56 -8.78
C LYS A 245 49.85 -4.43 -7.59
N ASP A 246 48.56 -4.48 -7.27
CA ASP A 246 48.06 -5.24 -6.12
C ASP A 246 48.21 -6.76 -6.38
N VAL A 247 47.90 -7.21 -7.59
CA VAL A 247 48.11 -8.60 -8.03
C VAL A 247 49.60 -8.93 -8.02
N GLY A 248 50.46 -8.09 -8.60
CA GLY A 248 51.90 -8.33 -8.66
C GLY A 248 52.62 -8.34 -7.30
N ARG A 249 52.03 -7.74 -6.26
CA ARG A 249 52.51 -7.81 -4.87
C ARG A 249 52.05 -9.07 -4.12
N SER A 250 51.04 -9.75 -4.66
CA SER A 250 50.45 -10.96 -4.08
C SER A 250 51.15 -12.24 -4.55
N PHE A 251 52.15 -12.10 -5.43
CA PHE A 251 53.09 -13.13 -5.88
C PHE A 251 54.49 -12.79 -5.38
#